data_AF-A0A133Q598-F1
#
_entry.id   AF-A0A133Q598-F1
#
_cell.length_a   1.000
_cell.length_b   1.000
_cell.length_c   1.000
_cell.angle_alpha   90.00
_cell.angle_beta   90.00
_cell.angle_gamma   90.00
#
_symmetry.space_group_name_H-M   'P 1'
#
loop_
_entity.id
_entity.type
_entity.pdbx_description
1 polymer ?
#
loop_
_entity_poly.entity_id
_entity_poly.type
_entity_poly.pdbx_seq_one_letter_code
_entity_poly.pdbx_strand_id
1 'polypeptide(L)'
;MSNVTTEEGFVHDWKNMSSKSIKEVNLNYHGNNQTIMLNASAGEYITATDNGRTNKSGVSATNVKDLPQPLGNVRNAQLNLNTCKSNSTSQMKLKGSGKTLMKRFYEQFKFKTVRGTSAGVSYNWFTKQPIPQHPWKNHWDYMGEQPTNTYKEPVIPLYYRIGGMK
;
A
#
# COMPACT_ATOMS: atom_id res chain seq x y z
N MET A 1 8.13 11.18 -8.96
CA MET A 1 6.96 10.55 -8.30
C MET A 1 6.07 10.02 -9.41
N SER A 2 5.64 8.75 -9.34
CA SER A 2 4.78 8.16 -10.37
C SER A 2 3.30 8.42 -10.06
N ASN A 3 2.50 8.73 -11.08
CA ASN A 3 1.05 8.87 -10.98
C ASN A 3 0.33 7.79 -11.81
N VAL A 4 0.74 6.54 -11.61
CA VAL A 4 0.23 5.42 -12.41
C VAL A 4 -1.19 5.03 -12.05
N THR A 5 -2.03 4.82 -13.06
CA THR A 5 -3.47 4.56 -12.91
C THR A 5 -3.93 3.25 -13.57
N THR A 6 -3.01 2.49 -14.16
CA THR A 6 -3.27 1.18 -14.78
C THR A 6 -2.54 0.08 -14.01
N GLU A 7 -3.09 -1.14 -14.04
CA GLU A 7 -2.50 -2.34 -13.43
C GLU A 7 -1.15 -2.65 -14.04
N GLU A 8 -1.03 -2.61 -15.38
CA GLU A 8 0.24 -2.83 -16.08
C GLU A 8 1.31 -1.81 -15.65
N GLY A 9 0.95 -0.52 -15.60
CA GLY A 9 1.87 0.51 -15.17
C GLY A 9 2.25 0.36 -13.69
N PHE A 10 1.30 -0.02 -12.84
CA PHE A 10 1.58 -0.30 -11.43
C PHE A 10 2.58 -1.45 -11.29
N VAL A 11 2.36 -2.56 -12.02
CA VAL A 11 3.26 -3.71 -12.07
C VAL A 11 4.65 -3.30 -12.55
N HIS A 12 4.72 -2.50 -13.61
CA HIS A 12 5.97 -1.97 -14.16
C HIS A 12 6.73 -1.13 -13.12
N ASP A 13 6.08 -0.15 -12.51
CA ASP A 13 6.72 0.75 -11.54
C ASP A 13 7.12 0.02 -10.27
N TRP A 14 6.27 -0.91 -9.80
CA TRP A 14 6.56 -1.77 -8.66
C TRP A 14 7.81 -2.64 -8.90
N LYS A 15 7.87 -3.31 -10.07
CA LYS A 15 9.02 -4.11 -10.50
C LYS A 15 10.28 -3.24 -10.54
N ASN A 16 10.18 -2.06 -11.14
CA ASN A 16 11.34 -1.22 -11.44
C ASN A 16 11.79 -0.32 -10.29
N MET A 17 11.27 -0.49 -9.06
CA MET A 17 11.87 0.13 -7.89
C MET A 17 13.29 -0.42 -7.67
N SER A 18 14.30 0.27 -8.19
CA SER A 18 15.69 -0.18 -8.27
C SER A 18 16.61 0.69 -7.42
N SER A 19 16.80 0.30 -6.16
CA SER A 19 17.84 0.88 -5.29
C SER A 19 18.36 -0.18 -4.31
N LYS A 20 19.64 -0.08 -3.97
CA LYS A 20 20.28 -0.94 -2.96
C LYS A 20 19.82 -0.60 -1.53
N SER A 21 19.24 0.58 -1.31
CA SER A 21 18.90 1.13 0.01
C SER A 21 17.51 1.78 0.04
N ILE A 22 16.48 1.06 -0.40
CA ILE A 22 15.09 1.54 -0.28
C ILE A 22 14.74 1.70 1.20
N LYS A 23 14.33 2.91 1.61
CA LYS A 23 13.87 3.16 2.98
C LYS A 23 12.36 3.18 3.09
N GLU A 24 11.68 3.69 2.08
CA GLU A 24 10.24 3.87 2.13
C GLU A 24 9.62 3.71 0.74
N VAL A 25 8.47 3.04 0.71
CA VAL A 25 7.59 2.93 -0.45
C VAL A 25 6.21 3.45 -0.05
N ASN A 26 5.67 4.42 -0.78
CA ASN A 26 4.36 5.00 -0.53
C ASN A 26 3.40 4.61 -1.65
N LEU A 27 2.30 3.94 -1.30
CA LEU A 27 1.18 3.68 -2.20
C LEU A 27 0.05 4.65 -1.87
N ASN A 28 -0.19 5.62 -2.75
CA ASN A 28 -1.14 6.72 -2.53
C ASN A 28 -2.37 6.55 -3.42
N TYR A 29 -3.34 5.77 -2.96
CA TYR A 29 -4.53 5.43 -3.73
C TYR A 29 -5.75 5.30 -2.85
N HIS A 30 -6.92 5.57 -3.42
CA HIS A 30 -8.16 5.14 -2.81
C HIS A 30 -8.23 3.62 -2.76
N GLY A 31 -9.07 3.09 -1.87
CA GLY A 31 -9.14 1.66 -1.66
C GLY A 31 -10.06 1.26 -0.54
N ASN A 32 -9.95 -0.01 -0.20
CA ASN A 32 -10.66 -0.66 0.87
C ASN A 32 -9.75 -1.71 1.53
N ASN A 33 -10.35 -2.53 2.38
CA ASN A 33 -9.65 -3.57 3.11
C ASN A 33 -8.97 -4.68 2.29
N GLN A 34 -9.27 -4.85 1.01
CA GLN A 34 -8.58 -5.82 0.14
C GLN A 34 -8.23 -5.27 -1.26
N THR A 35 -8.42 -3.98 -1.54
CA THR A 35 -8.28 -3.45 -2.90
C THR A 35 -7.68 -2.04 -2.90
N ILE A 36 -6.68 -1.84 -3.76
CA ILE A 36 -6.18 -0.55 -4.22
C ILE A 36 -6.94 -0.19 -5.50
N MET A 37 -7.48 1.02 -5.58
CA MET A 37 -8.20 1.54 -6.75
C MET A 37 -7.28 2.47 -7.53
N LEU A 38 -6.70 1.95 -8.62
CA LEU A 38 -5.80 2.73 -9.48
C LEU A 38 -6.61 3.68 -10.37
N ASN A 39 -7.66 3.15 -10.99
CA ASN A 39 -8.67 3.90 -11.72
C ASN A 39 -10.00 3.14 -11.69
N ALA A 40 -10.91 3.56 -10.81
CA ALA A 40 -12.16 2.84 -10.58
C ALA A 40 -13.09 2.85 -11.80
N SER A 41 -13.09 3.93 -12.60
CA SER A 41 -13.94 4.04 -13.79
C SER A 41 -13.43 3.23 -14.97
N ALA A 42 -12.11 3.00 -15.06
CA ALA A 42 -11.51 2.12 -16.07
C ALA A 42 -11.44 0.65 -15.64
N GLY A 43 -11.76 0.35 -14.38
CA GLY A 43 -11.71 -1.02 -13.88
C GLY A 43 -10.33 -1.49 -13.45
N GLU A 44 -9.41 -0.57 -13.13
CA GLU A 44 -8.00 -0.86 -12.83
C GLU A 44 -7.79 -0.98 -11.31
N TYR A 45 -7.43 -2.17 -10.84
CA TYR A 45 -7.35 -2.50 -9.41
C TYR A 45 -6.19 -3.45 -9.07
N ILE A 46 -5.61 -3.27 -7.88
CA ILE A 46 -4.77 -4.30 -7.24
C ILE A 46 -5.54 -4.90 -6.07
N THR A 47 -5.59 -6.23 -5.96
CA THR A 47 -6.41 -6.92 -4.94
C THR A 47 -5.63 -7.92 -4.07
N ALA A 48 -6.01 -8.05 -2.80
CA ALA A 48 -5.46 -9.02 -1.86
C ALA A 48 -6.28 -10.31 -1.76
N THR A 49 -7.31 -10.48 -2.59
CA THR A 49 -8.22 -11.64 -2.57
C THR A 49 -7.58 -12.93 -3.07
N ASP A 50 -6.47 -12.87 -3.82
CA ASP A 50 -5.78 -14.03 -4.42
C ASP A 50 -6.63 -14.85 -5.42
N ASN A 51 -7.78 -14.33 -5.85
CA ASN A 51 -8.66 -14.94 -6.86
C ASN A 51 -8.85 -14.07 -8.11
N GLY A 52 -8.06 -13.00 -8.26
CA GLY A 52 -8.08 -12.11 -9.42
C GLY A 52 -9.29 -11.19 -9.49
N ARG A 53 -10.08 -11.05 -8.41
CA ARG A 53 -11.28 -10.20 -8.39
C ARG A 53 -11.38 -9.39 -7.11
N THR A 54 -11.86 -8.14 -7.20
CA THR A 54 -12.06 -7.26 -6.04
C THR A 54 -13.10 -7.83 -5.08
N ASN A 55 -12.96 -7.52 -3.79
CA ASN A 55 -13.87 -8.08 -2.78
C ASN A 55 -15.27 -7.44 -2.81
N LYS A 56 -15.35 -6.13 -3.10
CA LYS A 56 -16.59 -5.35 -3.12
C LYS A 56 -17.45 -5.66 -4.34
N SER A 57 -16.92 -5.41 -5.54
CA SER A 57 -17.67 -5.44 -6.80
C SER A 57 -17.39 -6.68 -7.65
N GLY A 58 -16.38 -7.50 -7.30
CA GLY A 58 -16.03 -8.67 -8.09
C GLY A 58 -15.49 -8.31 -9.48
N VAL A 59 -14.95 -7.11 -9.68
CA VAL A 59 -14.28 -6.71 -10.92
C VAL A 59 -12.93 -7.41 -11.00
N SER A 60 -12.47 -7.73 -12.21
CA SER A 60 -11.12 -8.27 -12.44
C SER A 60 -10.06 -7.34 -11.84
N ALA A 61 -8.98 -7.91 -11.30
CA ALA A 61 -7.91 -7.17 -10.67
C ALA A 61 -6.64 -8.01 -10.57
N THR A 62 -5.47 -7.39 -10.74
CA THR A 62 -4.18 -8.02 -10.47
C THR A 62 -4.04 -8.31 -8.98
N ASN A 63 -3.70 -9.56 -8.62
CA ASN A 63 -3.50 -9.87 -7.20
C ASN A 63 -2.14 -9.36 -6.71
N VAL A 64 -2.08 -8.95 -5.44
CA VAL A 64 -0.82 -8.64 -4.74
C VAL A 64 0.16 -9.83 -4.79
N LYS A 65 -0.34 -11.06 -4.76
CA LYS A 65 0.48 -12.27 -4.85
C LYS A 65 1.19 -12.47 -6.19
N ASP A 66 0.62 -11.90 -7.24
CA ASP A 66 1.08 -12.05 -8.63
C ASP A 66 1.98 -10.87 -9.04
N LEU A 67 2.10 -9.84 -8.20
CA LEU A 67 3.04 -8.75 -8.40
C LEU A 67 4.49 -9.26 -8.36
N PRO A 68 5.36 -8.80 -9.27
CA PRO A 68 6.77 -9.20 -9.29
C PRO A 68 7.50 -8.68 -8.05
N GLN A 69 8.63 -9.33 -7.72
CA GLN A 69 9.55 -8.76 -6.74
C GLN A 69 10.17 -7.47 -7.31
N PRO A 70 10.25 -6.40 -6.52
CA PRO A 70 11.01 -5.21 -6.91
C PRO A 70 12.48 -5.55 -7.21
N LEU A 71 13.08 -4.87 -8.19
CA LEU A 71 14.50 -5.04 -8.52
C LEU A 71 15.44 -4.63 -7.38
N GLY A 72 15.02 -3.66 -6.56
CA GLY A 72 15.71 -3.20 -5.36
C GLY A 72 15.31 -3.96 -4.10
N ASN A 73 16.16 -3.88 -3.08
CA ASN A 73 15.92 -4.58 -1.81
C ASN A 73 14.95 -3.81 -0.92
N VAL A 74 13.75 -4.38 -0.70
CA VAL A 74 12.70 -3.80 0.17
C VAL A 74 12.66 -4.35 1.58
N ARG A 75 13.50 -5.33 1.94
CA ARG A 75 13.45 -6.00 3.26
C ARG A 75 13.74 -5.07 4.43
N ASN A 76 14.47 -3.98 4.18
CA ASN A 76 14.78 -2.96 5.19
C ASN A 76 13.89 -1.71 5.06
N ALA A 77 12.92 -1.73 4.14
CA ALA A 77 12.06 -0.60 3.85
C ALA A 77 10.74 -0.67 4.63
N GLN A 78 10.14 0.50 4.85
CA GLN A 78 8.75 0.63 5.26
C GLN A 78 7.83 0.78 4.04
N LEU A 79 6.77 -0.01 3.96
CA LEU A 79 5.68 0.19 3.01
C LEU A 79 4.55 0.97 3.68
N ASN A 80 4.18 2.11 3.11
CA ASN A 80 3.07 2.94 3.54
C ASN A 80 1.87 2.74 2.63
N LEU A 81 0.86 2.03 3.12
CA LEU A 81 -0.44 1.88 2.46
C LEU A 81 -1.32 3.07 2.82
N ASN A 82 -1.16 4.18 2.09
CA ASN A 82 -1.97 5.39 2.22
C ASN A 82 -3.30 5.21 1.50
N THR A 83 -4.00 4.14 1.86
CA THR A 83 -5.25 3.71 1.27
C THR A 83 -6.25 3.36 2.36
N CYS A 84 -7.50 3.76 2.15
CA CYS A 84 -8.54 3.68 3.16
C CYS A 84 -8.76 2.24 3.63
N LYS A 85 -8.78 2.06 4.95
CA LYS A 85 -9.19 0.83 5.63
C LYS A 85 -8.37 -0.40 5.23
N SER A 86 -7.13 -0.21 4.77
CA SER A 86 -6.18 -1.24 4.31
C SER A 86 -5.92 -2.38 5.30
N ASN A 87 -6.24 -2.18 6.59
CA ASN A 87 -6.12 -3.17 7.64
C ASN A 87 -7.45 -3.54 8.33
N SER A 88 -8.60 -3.09 7.80
CA SER A 88 -9.90 -3.41 8.42
C SER A 88 -10.36 -4.83 8.07
N THR A 89 -10.61 -5.67 9.07
CA THR A 89 -11.20 -7.01 8.86
C THR A 89 -12.73 -6.98 8.71
N SER A 90 -13.38 -5.85 9.01
CA SER A 90 -14.83 -5.72 9.12
C SER A 90 -15.47 -4.71 8.17
N GLN A 91 -14.70 -3.85 7.47
CA GLN A 91 -15.26 -2.87 6.52
C GLN A 91 -16.16 -3.54 5.46
N MET A 92 -15.64 -4.61 4.86
CA MET A 92 -16.33 -5.44 3.87
C MET A 92 -15.92 -6.89 4.12
N LYS A 93 -16.80 -7.84 3.78
CA LYS A 93 -16.49 -9.27 3.89
C LYS A 93 -15.20 -9.58 3.12
N LEU A 94 -14.22 -10.14 3.82
CA LEU A 94 -13.00 -10.61 3.18
C LEU A 94 -13.34 -11.79 2.27
N LYS A 95 -12.81 -11.78 1.04
CA LYS A 95 -12.96 -12.84 0.03
C LYS A 95 -11.62 -13.49 -0.27
N GLY A 96 -11.68 -14.69 -0.84
CA GLY A 96 -10.52 -15.47 -1.27
C GLY A 96 -9.54 -15.71 -0.13
N SER A 97 -8.34 -15.13 -0.19
CA SER A 97 -7.26 -15.29 0.79
C SER A 97 -7.65 -15.05 2.26
N GLY A 98 -8.74 -14.33 2.51
CA GLY A 98 -9.18 -13.94 3.87
C GLY A 98 -8.24 -12.94 4.54
N LYS A 99 -7.34 -12.30 3.78
CA LYS A 99 -6.34 -11.37 4.29
C LYS A 99 -6.69 -9.93 3.92
N THR A 100 -6.39 -9.00 4.82
CA THR A 100 -6.41 -7.57 4.52
C THR A 100 -5.30 -7.22 3.52
N LEU A 101 -5.43 -6.08 2.86
CA LEU A 101 -4.40 -5.56 1.96
C LEU A 101 -3.04 -5.45 2.67
N MET A 102 -3.04 -4.88 3.88
CA MET A 102 -1.85 -4.76 4.72
C MET A 102 -1.19 -6.11 5.00
N LYS A 103 -1.95 -7.10 5.47
CA LYS A 103 -1.44 -8.44 5.76
C LYS A 103 -0.87 -9.10 4.51
N ARG A 104 -1.54 -8.98 3.36
CA ARG A 104 -1.09 -9.63 2.13
C ARG A 104 0.24 -9.07 1.62
N PHE A 105 0.40 -7.74 1.64
CA PHE A 105 1.67 -7.10 1.25
C PHE A 105 2.81 -7.47 2.18
N TYR A 106 2.58 -7.48 3.51
CA TYR A 106 3.58 -7.88 4.49
C TYR A 106 4.06 -9.31 4.25
N GLU A 107 3.12 -10.25 4.07
CA GLU A 107 3.45 -11.64 3.83
C GLU A 107 4.16 -11.88 2.49
N GLN A 108 3.80 -11.14 1.43
CA GLN A 108 4.33 -11.31 0.08
C GLN A 108 5.77 -10.79 -0.07
N PHE A 109 6.04 -9.59 0.43
CA PHE A 109 7.27 -8.86 0.11
C PHE A 109 8.24 -8.76 1.27
N LYS A 110 7.80 -9.15 2.48
CA LYS A 110 8.64 -9.15 3.69
C LYS A 110 9.33 -7.79 3.92
N PHE A 111 8.59 -6.71 3.71
CA PHE A 111 9.02 -5.37 4.15
C PHE A 111 9.36 -5.40 5.64
N LYS A 112 10.32 -4.58 6.05
CA LYS A 112 10.68 -4.39 7.46
C LYS A 112 9.43 -4.07 8.29
N THR A 113 8.65 -3.14 7.74
CA THR A 113 7.41 -2.67 8.34
C THR A 113 6.40 -2.39 7.22
N VAL A 114 5.14 -2.75 7.42
CA VAL A 114 4.03 -2.25 6.62
C VAL A 114 3.15 -1.40 7.52
N ARG A 115 2.86 -0.17 7.10
CA ARG A 115 1.93 0.77 7.74
C ARG A 115 0.61 0.77 6.98
N GLY A 116 -0.49 0.60 7.69
CA GLY A 116 -1.85 0.68 7.16
C GLY A 116 -2.79 1.27 8.19
N THR A 117 -4.10 1.19 7.98
CA THR A 117 -5.08 1.61 8.98
C THR A 117 -6.41 0.89 8.78
N SER A 118 -7.18 0.71 9.85
CA SER A 118 -8.57 0.27 9.78
C SER A 118 -9.57 1.41 9.48
N ALA A 119 -9.11 2.67 9.51
CA ALA A 119 -9.91 3.87 9.27
C ALA A 119 -9.80 4.39 7.82
N GLY A 120 -10.56 5.43 7.48
CA GLY A 120 -10.32 6.18 6.23
C GLY A 120 -8.94 6.84 6.25
N VAL A 121 -8.42 7.21 5.07
CA VAL A 121 -7.21 8.03 4.95
C VAL A 121 -7.60 9.35 4.29
N SER A 122 -7.13 10.46 4.85
CA SER A 122 -7.29 11.81 4.32
C SER A 122 -5.92 12.44 4.11
N TYR A 123 -5.83 13.48 3.28
CA TYR A 123 -4.62 14.28 3.18
C TYR A 123 -4.77 15.56 3.98
N ASN A 124 -3.83 15.81 4.88
CA ASN A 124 -3.77 17.07 5.59
C ASN A 124 -3.42 18.18 4.58
N TRP A 125 -4.26 19.21 4.49
CA TRP A 125 -4.09 20.26 3.48
C TRP A 125 -2.82 21.11 3.70
N PHE A 126 -2.38 21.28 4.95
CA PHE A 126 -1.19 22.06 5.32
C PHE A 126 0.08 21.26 5.09
N THR A 127 0.15 20.03 5.62
CA THR A 127 1.39 19.23 5.57
C THR A 127 1.53 18.41 4.28
N LYS A 128 0.44 18.28 3.50
CA LYS A 128 0.33 17.39 2.33
C LYS A 128 0.70 15.94 2.65
N GLN A 129 0.54 15.54 3.91
CA GLN A 129 0.79 14.17 4.38
C GLN A 129 -0.51 13.40 4.55
N PRO A 130 -0.51 12.08 4.30
CA PRO A 130 -1.63 11.22 4.62
C PRO A 130 -1.80 11.15 6.13
N ILE A 131 -3.04 11.19 6.58
CA ILE A 131 -3.46 11.02 7.97
C ILE A 131 -4.65 10.07 8.03
N PRO A 132 -4.79 9.23 9.08
CA PRO A 132 -6.04 8.54 9.32
C PRO A 132 -7.17 9.56 9.50
N GLN A 133 -8.33 9.29 8.91
CA GLN A 133 -9.53 10.12 9.07
C GLN A 133 -9.86 10.21 10.56
N HIS A 134 -10.20 11.40 11.07
CA HIS A 134 -10.36 11.64 12.52
C HIS A 134 -9.12 11.20 13.32
N PRO A 135 -7.96 11.86 13.15
CA PRO A 135 -6.69 11.45 13.76
C PRO A 135 -6.71 11.48 15.30
N TRP A 136 -7.67 12.16 15.92
CA TRP A 136 -7.90 12.12 17.37
C TRP A 136 -8.55 10.82 17.87
N LYS A 137 -9.10 9.99 16.96
CA LYS A 137 -9.73 8.69 17.26
C LYS A 137 -9.02 7.52 16.58
N ASN A 138 -8.40 7.77 15.43
CA ASN A 138 -7.82 6.73 14.59
C ASN A 138 -6.30 6.89 14.49
N HIS A 139 -5.60 5.77 14.37
CA HIS A 139 -4.15 5.71 14.30
C HIS A 139 -3.68 4.89 13.08
N TRP A 140 -2.38 4.96 12.83
CA TRP A 140 -1.70 4.05 11.92
C TRP A 140 -1.47 2.71 12.61
N ASP A 141 -1.77 1.63 11.89
CA ASP A 141 -1.44 0.26 12.28
C ASP A 141 -0.11 -0.14 11.65
N TYR A 142 0.64 -1.00 12.32
CA TYR A 142 1.95 -1.47 11.87
C TYR A 142 2.05 -3.01 11.94
N MET A 143 2.62 -3.63 10.92
CA MET A 143 3.04 -5.03 10.90
C MET A 143 4.53 -5.09 10.64
N GLY A 144 5.25 -6.00 11.31
CA GLY A 144 6.71 -6.08 11.28
C GLY A 144 7.36 -5.34 12.43
N GLU A 145 8.57 -4.83 12.22
CA GLU A 145 9.27 -4.03 13.24
C GLU A 145 8.52 -2.71 13.43
N GLN A 146 8.20 -2.34 14.67
CA GLN A 146 7.65 -1.02 14.94
C GLN A 146 8.72 0.05 14.67
N PRO A 147 8.35 1.20 14.07
CA PRO A 147 9.31 2.27 13.84
C PRO A 147 9.84 2.78 15.19
N THR A 148 11.11 2.53 15.48
CA THR A 148 11.83 3.18 16.57
C THR A 148 12.28 4.56 16.10
N ASN A 149 12.04 5.61 16.90
CA ASN A 149 12.50 6.98 16.65
C ASN A 149 14.03 7.10 16.82
N THR A 150 14.81 6.35 16.05
CA THR A 150 16.28 6.42 16.07
C THR A 150 16.79 6.67 14.67
N TYR A 151 16.91 7.95 14.32
CA TYR A 151 17.71 8.38 13.18
C TYR A 151 19.19 8.14 13.50
N LYS A 152 19.85 7.23 12.78
CA LYS A 152 21.31 7.20 12.69
C LYS A 152 21.73 7.15 11.21
N GLU A 153 22.51 8.18 10.88
CA GLU A 153 23.35 8.44 9.71
C GLU A 153 22.72 8.84 8.35
N PRO A 154 23.30 9.87 7.67
CA PRO A 154 22.86 10.33 6.36
C PRO A 154 23.45 9.46 5.25
N VAL A 155 22.80 8.35 4.96
CA VAL A 155 22.84 7.76 3.61
C VAL A 155 21.74 8.45 2.83
N ILE A 156 22.01 9.03 1.65
CA ILE A 156 20.98 9.67 0.80
C ILE A 156 19.88 8.62 0.53
N PRO A 157 18.73 8.65 1.23
CA PRO A 157 17.78 7.57 1.19
C PRO A 157 16.82 7.78 0.02
N LEU A 158 16.55 6.73 -0.75
CA LEU A 158 15.60 6.77 -1.85
C LEU A 158 14.20 6.38 -1.35
N TYR A 159 13.25 7.27 -1.63
CA TYR A 159 11.83 7.14 -1.30
C TYR A 159 11.06 6.90 -2.61
N TYR A 160 10.35 5.78 -2.71
CA TYR A 160 9.47 5.51 -3.85
C TYR A 160 8.04 5.95 -3.53
N ARG A 161 7.40 6.59 -4.50
CA ARG A 161 5.97 6.94 -4.44
C ARG A 161 5.31 6.50 -5.72
N ILE A 162 4.35 5.59 -5.58
CA ILE A 162 3.52 5.05 -6.65
C ILE A 162 2.10 5.54 -6.41
N GLY A 163 1.57 6.27 -7.39
CA GLY A 163 0.25 6.88 -7.34
C GLY A 163 0.24 8.30 -6.77
N GLY A 164 -0.90 8.94 -6.98
CA GLY A 164 -1.23 10.25 -6.47
C GLY A 164 -2.74 10.41 -6.37
N MET A 165 -3.27 10.28 -5.15
CA MET A 165 -4.61 10.80 -4.87
C MET A 165 -4.58 12.32 -5.12
N LYS A 166 -5.37 12.78 -6.09
CA LYS A 166 -5.63 14.21 -6.29
C LYS A 166 -6.63 14.71 -5.26
#